data_AF-A0A9P8CE58-F1
#
_entry.id   AF-A0A9P8CE58-F1
#
_cell.length_a   1.000
_cell.length_b   1.000
_cell.length_c   1.000
_cell.angle_alpha   90.00
_cell.angle_beta   90.00
_cell.angle_gamma   90.00
#
_symmetry.space_group_name_H-M   'P 1'
#
loop_
_entity.id
_entity.type
_entity.pdbx_description
1 polymer ?
#
loop_
_entity_poly.entity_id
_entity_poly.type
_entity_poly.pdbx_seq_one_letter_code
_entity_poly.pdbx_strand_id
1 'polypeptide(L)'
;MVEITKLHFAIEERRQKHLTEWRSTTLLQTIQENPGLLRLECLEMVLDRFRTTQKGLATEYLFEHSLRDHVLNACQGLRECSAAQYKQVPTFEGLCTVLPAAIGTMLLVQEQ
;
A
#
# COMPACT_ATOMS: atom_id res chain seq x y z
N MET A 1 -38.46 5.22 9.37
CA MET A 1 -37.47 4.19 9.76
C MET A 1 -36.71 3.56 8.60
N VAL A 2 -37.17 3.68 7.34
CA VAL A 2 -36.49 3.03 6.19
C VAL A 2 -35.26 3.82 5.67
N GLU A 3 -35.25 5.14 5.81
CA GLU A 3 -34.14 5.98 5.30
C GLU A 3 -32.84 5.85 6.10
N ILE A 4 -32.92 5.72 7.43
CA ILE A 4 -31.74 5.58 8.29
C ILE A 4 -31.02 4.25 8.01
N THR A 5 -31.78 3.18 7.79
CA THR A 5 -31.22 1.87 7.43
C THR A 5 -30.57 1.90 6.04
N LYS A 6 -31.18 2.58 5.06
CA LYS A 6 -30.60 2.76 3.71
C LYS A 6 -29.31 3.57 3.74
N LEU A 7 -29.25 4.64 4.52
CA LEU A 7 -28.02 5.43 4.74
C LEU A 7 -26.93 4.58 5.37
N HIS A 8 -27.26 3.78 6.39
CA HIS A 8 -26.31 2.88 7.03
C HIS A 8 -25.72 1.85 6.05
N PHE A 9 -26.55 1.22 5.22
CA PHE A 9 -26.07 0.29 4.19
C PHE A 9 -25.23 0.97 3.12
N ALA A 10 -25.61 2.17 2.66
CA ALA A 10 -24.83 2.92 1.67
C ALA A 10 -23.46 3.36 2.23
N ILE A 11 -23.38 3.68 3.52
CA ILE A 11 -22.12 4.00 4.20
C ILE A 11 -21.24 2.76 4.32
N GLU A 12 -21.81 1.62 4.72
CA GLU A 12 -21.06 0.37 4.85
C GLU A 12 -20.59 -0.17 3.49
N GLU A 13 -21.41 -0.06 2.43
CA GLU A 13 -21.01 -0.43 1.06
C GLU A 13 -19.83 0.43 0.57
N ARG A 14 -19.87 1.75 0.80
CA ARG A 14 -18.75 2.64 0.50
C ARG A 14 -17.50 2.27 1.29
N ARG A 15 -17.66 1.87 2.55
CA ARG A 15 -16.54 1.42 3.40
C ARG A 15 -15.93 0.12 2.87
N GLN A 16 -16.76 -0.85 2.51
CA GLN A 16 -16.35 -2.12 1.92
C GLN A 16 -15.65 -1.92 0.57
N LYS A 17 -16.14 -0.99 -0.26
CA LYS A 17 -15.51 -0.64 -1.53
C LYS A 17 -14.10 -0.07 -1.31
N HIS A 18 -13.94 0.90 -0.42
CA HIS A 18 -12.62 1.43 -0.08
C HIS A 18 -11.70 0.36 0.51
N LEU A 19 -12.20 -0.55 1.35
CA LEU A 19 -11.43 -1.68 1.89
C LEU A 19 -11.01 -2.68 0.82
N THR A 20 -11.86 -2.91 -0.17
CA THR A 20 -11.57 -3.81 -1.29
C THR A 20 -10.52 -3.19 -2.21
N GLU A 21 -10.66 -1.90 -2.54
CA GLU A 21 -9.65 -1.15 -3.30
C GLU A 21 -8.31 -1.12 -2.54
N TRP A 22 -8.35 -0.86 -1.23
CA TRP A 22 -7.20 -0.92 -0.35
C TRP A 22 -6.50 -2.28 -0.44
N ARG A 23 -7.24 -3.39 -0.29
CA ARG A 23 -6.70 -4.76 -0.35
C ARG A 23 -6.25 -5.21 -1.74
N SER A 24 -6.91 -4.75 -2.80
CA SER A 24 -6.56 -5.13 -4.16
C SER A 24 -5.36 -4.34 -4.70
N THR A 25 -5.08 -3.16 -4.15
CA THR A 25 -3.96 -2.32 -4.61
C THR A 25 -2.65 -2.99 -4.23
N THR A 26 -1.93 -3.49 -5.23
CA THR A 26 -0.58 -4.07 -5.07
C THR A 26 0.41 -3.29 -5.92
N LEU A 27 1.66 -3.23 -5.45
CA LEU A 27 2.73 -2.57 -6.20
C LEU A 27 2.97 -3.23 -7.56
N LEU A 28 2.81 -4.55 -7.63
CA LEU A 28 2.91 -5.31 -8.88
C LEU A 28 1.86 -4.85 -9.90
N GLN A 29 0.62 -4.65 -9.47
CA GLN A 29 -0.45 -4.15 -10.35
C GLN A 29 -0.12 -2.75 -10.87
N THR A 30 0.35 -1.83 -10.01
CA THR A 30 0.70 -0.47 -10.44
C THR A 30 1.85 -0.46 -11.45
N ILE A 31 2.84 -1.35 -11.30
CA ILE A 31 3.92 -1.52 -12.28
C ILE A 31 3.40 -2.09 -13.61
N GLN A 32 2.47 -3.04 -13.55
CA GLN A 32 1.84 -3.60 -14.76
C GLN A 32 0.98 -2.58 -15.50
N GLU A 33 0.26 -1.71 -14.77
CA GLU A 33 -0.54 -0.62 -15.33
C GLU A 33 0.34 0.52 -15.87
N ASN A 34 1.57 0.65 -15.38
CA ASN A 34 2.50 1.72 -15.77
C ASN A 34 3.87 1.16 -16.17
N PRO A 35 3.98 0.43 -17.30
CA PRO A 35 5.22 -0.21 -17.72
C PRO A 35 6.34 0.79 -18.08
N GLY A 36 6.01 2.06 -18.26
CA GLY A 36 6.97 3.13 -18.55
C GLY A 36 7.50 3.88 -17.33
N LEU A 37 6.97 3.61 -16.13
CA LEU A 37 7.43 4.26 -14.90
C LEU A 37 8.50 3.41 -14.21
N LEU A 38 9.41 4.11 -13.53
CA LEU A 38 10.38 3.44 -12.66
C LEU A 38 9.63 2.73 -11.52
N ARG A 39 10.17 1.60 -11.06
CA ARG A 39 9.61 0.86 -9.92
C ARG A 39 9.54 1.73 -8.65
N LEU A 40 10.47 2.67 -8.52
CA LEU A 40 10.50 3.68 -7.45
C LEU A 40 9.29 4.62 -7.51
N GLU A 41 8.98 5.16 -8.70
CA GLU A 41 7.83 6.03 -8.93
C GLU A 41 6.52 5.28 -8.67
N CYS A 42 6.43 4.02 -9.11
CA CYS A 42 5.28 3.16 -8.81
C CYS A 42 5.13 2.92 -7.29
N LEU A 43 6.24 2.74 -6.57
CA LEU A 43 6.22 2.60 -5.11
C LEU A 43 5.71 3.88 -4.44
N GLU A 44 6.21 5.05 -4.85
CA GLU A 44 5.75 6.34 -4.30
C GLU A 44 4.26 6.57 -4.57
N MET A 45 3.78 6.27 -5.78
CA MET A 45 2.35 6.36 -6.11
C MET A 45 1.49 5.46 -5.23
N VAL A 46 1.94 4.23 -4.97
CA VAL A 46 1.21 3.29 -4.11
C VAL A 46 1.22 3.76 -2.65
N LEU A 47 2.36 4.26 -2.17
CA LEU A 47 2.47 4.84 -0.82
C LEU A 47 1.57 6.07 -0.65
N ASP A 48 1.52 6.96 -1.64
CA ASP A 48 0.65 8.14 -1.63
C ASP A 48 -0.84 7.76 -1.66
N ARG A 49 -1.21 6.79 -2.52
CA ARG A 49 -2.56 6.21 -2.51
C ARG A 49 -2.92 5.65 -1.15
N PHE A 50 -2.02 4.90 -0.52
CA PHE A 50 -2.28 4.39 0.82
C PHE A 50 -2.41 5.51 1.86
N ARG A 51 -1.57 6.54 1.84
CA ARG A 51 -1.75 7.69 2.75
C ARG A 51 -3.08 8.42 2.53
N THR A 52 -3.50 8.56 1.28
CA THR A 52 -4.75 9.25 0.93
C THR A 52 -5.98 8.42 1.29
N THR A 53 -5.99 7.12 0.95
CA THR A 53 -7.11 6.25 1.28
C THR A 53 -7.19 5.97 2.78
N GLN A 54 -6.07 5.99 3.52
CA GLN A 54 -6.07 5.89 4.99
C GLN A 54 -6.89 7.01 5.63
N LYS A 55 -6.79 8.24 5.12
CA LYS A 55 -7.58 9.40 5.61
C LYS A 55 -9.09 9.23 5.38
N GLY A 56 -9.49 8.41 4.41
CA GLY A 56 -10.89 8.10 4.10
C GLY A 56 -11.42 6.85 4.79
N LEU A 57 -10.57 6.07 5.48
CA LEU A 57 -10.93 4.85 6.18
C LEU A 57 -11.35 5.12 7.63
N ALA A 58 -12.07 4.17 8.22
CA ALA A 58 -12.49 4.24 9.62
C ALA A 58 -11.30 4.34 10.57
N THR A 59 -11.51 4.88 11.78
CA THR A 59 -10.45 5.18 12.77
C THR A 59 -9.54 3.99 13.10
N GLU A 60 -10.06 2.77 12.96
CA GLU A 60 -9.33 1.50 13.16
C GLU A 60 -8.22 1.24 12.12
N TYR A 61 -8.25 1.93 10.98
CA TYR A 61 -7.23 1.83 9.92
C TYR A 61 -6.25 3.01 9.93
N LEU A 62 -6.49 4.01 10.80
CA LEU A 62 -5.57 5.14 11.00
C LEU A 62 -4.32 4.75 11.81
N PHE A 63 -4.30 3.56 12.40
CA PHE A 63 -3.12 3.09 13.13
C PHE A 63 -1.95 2.85 12.19
N GLU A 64 -0.77 3.32 12.60
CA GLU A 64 0.47 3.18 11.83
C GLU A 64 0.80 1.71 11.52
N HIS A 65 0.51 0.81 12.46
CA HIS A 65 0.75 -0.62 12.31
C HIS A 65 -0.10 -1.24 11.19
N SER A 66 -1.35 -0.78 11.06
CA SER A 66 -2.27 -1.22 10.01
C SER A 66 -1.77 -0.76 8.63
N LEU A 67 -1.32 0.49 8.53
CA LEU A 67 -0.73 1.01 7.28
C LEU A 67 0.54 0.24 6.90
N ARG A 68 1.42 0.00 7.88
CA ARG A 68 2.67 -0.74 7.68
C ARG A 68 2.42 -2.16 7.19
N ASP A 69 1.57 -2.92 7.89
CA ASP A 69 1.22 -4.29 7.49
C ASP A 69 0.62 -4.34 6.08
N HIS A 70 -0.18 -3.33 5.77
CA HIS A 70 -0.80 -3.24 4.47
C HIS A 70 0.17 -2.94 3.34
N VAL A 71 1.12 -2.02 3.54
CA VAL A 71 2.19 -1.78 2.56
C VAL A 71 3.07 -3.02 2.39
N LEU A 72 3.36 -3.75 3.47
CA LEU A 72 4.08 -5.03 3.40
C LEU A 72 3.34 -6.04 2.53
N ASN A 73 2.03 -6.21 2.72
CA ASN A 73 1.17 -7.08 1.91
C ASN A 73 1.10 -6.60 0.45
N ALA A 74 1.00 -5.28 0.20
CA ALA A 74 0.97 -4.73 -1.15
C ALA A 74 2.30 -4.89 -1.91
N CYS A 75 3.41 -4.96 -1.17
CA CYS A 75 4.74 -5.27 -1.69
C CYS A 75 4.98 -6.79 -1.84
N GLN A 76 4.09 -7.64 -1.32
CA GLN A 76 4.18 -9.10 -1.39
C GLN A 76 3.94 -9.54 -2.83
N GLY A 77 5.04 -9.84 -3.53
CA GLY A 77 5.04 -10.12 -4.96
C GLY A 77 6.24 -9.50 -5.69
N LEU A 78 6.89 -8.49 -5.10
CA LEU A 78 8.17 -7.99 -5.59
C LEU A 78 9.33 -8.63 -4.83
N ARG A 79 10.22 -9.28 -5.58
CA ARG A 79 11.46 -9.84 -5.04
C ARG A 79 12.38 -8.75 -4.47
N GLU A 80 12.26 -7.52 -4.96
CA GLU A 80 13.03 -6.36 -4.45
C GLU A 80 12.60 -5.96 -3.03
N CYS A 81 11.32 -6.12 -2.72
CA CYS A 81 10.76 -5.78 -1.42
C CYS A 81 10.87 -6.93 -0.40
N SER A 82 11.27 -8.14 -0.82
CA SER A 82 11.39 -9.27 0.10
C SER A 82 12.42 -8.98 1.20
N ALA A 83 13.54 -8.34 0.87
CA ALA A 83 14.55 -7.94 1.85
C ALA A 83 14.00 -6.96 2.90
N ALA A 84 13.12 -6.04 2.48
CA ALA A 84 12.43 -5.12 3.37
C ALA A 84 11.35 -5.81 4.21
N GLN A 85 10.70 -6.86 3.71
CA GLN A 85 9.75 -7.68 4.46
C GLN A 85 10.41 -8.52 5.56
N TYR A 86 11.62 -9.04 5.30
CA TYR A 86 12.38 -9.81 6.29
C TYR A 86 12.97 -8.94 7.38
N LYS A 87 13.35 -7.70 7.06
CA LYS A 87 13.74 -6.71 8.05
C LYS A 87 12.46 -6.29 8.77
N GLN A 88 12.20 -6.82 9.97
CA GLN A 88 11.03 -6.44 10.77
C GLN A 88 11.11 -4.95 11.12
N VAL A 89 10.65 -4.09 10.20
CA VAL A 89 10.63 -2.65 10.42
C VAL A 89 9.45 -2.36 11.35
N PRO A 90 9.67 -1.82 12.55
CA PRO A 90 8.59 -1.61 13.50
C PRO A 90 7.68 -0.44 13.12
N THR A 91 8.15 0.50 12.29
CA THR A 91 7.45 1.75 11.96
C THR A 91 7.17 1.89 10.46
N PHE A 92 6.10 2.59 10.12
CA PHE A 92 5.78 2.91 8.72
C PHE A 92 6.83 3.83 8.09
N GLU A 93 7.33 4.80 8.85
CA GLU A 93 8.38 5.72 8.37
C GLU A 93 9.67 4.97 8.02
N GLY A 94 10.07 3.99 8.84
CA GLY A 94 11.19 3.12 8.53
C GLY A 94 10.95 2.28 7.27
N LEU A 95 9.69 1.92 6.98
CA LEU A 95 9.36 1.14 5.80
C LEU A 95 9.52 2.01 4.54
N CYS A 96 9.09 3.27 4.61
CA CYS A 96 9.28 4.26 3.54
C CYS A 96 10.75 4.60 3.28
N THR A 97 11.67 4.39 4.22
CA THR A 97 13.11 4.58 3.96
C THR A 97 13.77 3.32 3.42
N VAL A 98 13.36 2.14 3.90
CA VAL A 98 13.96 0.86 3.52
C VAL A 98 13.49 0.40 2.13
N LEU A 99 12.21 0.58 1.78
CA LEU A 99 11.66 0.09 0.50
C LEU A 99 12.31 0.76 -0.73
N PRO A 100 12.39 2.10 -0.83
CA PRO A 100 13.08 2.78 -1.93
C PRO A 100 14.56 2.39 -2.03
N ALA A 101 15.25 2.30 -0.89
CA ALA A 101 16.65 1.90 -0.81
C ALA A 101 16.85 0.45 -1.27
N ALA A 102 15.95 -0.47 -0.93
CA ALA A 102 16.02 -1.87 -1.36
C ALA A 102 15.82 -2.01 -2.87
N ILE A 103 14.84 -1.29 -3.44
CA ILE A 103 14.59 -1.26 -4.88
C ILE A 103 15.80 -0.65 -5.61
N GLY A 104 16.31 0.51 -5.14
CA GLY A 104 17.48 1.15 -5.73
C GLY A 104 18.75 0.29 -5.66
N THR A 105 18.92 -0.47 -4.57
CA THR A 105 20.06 -1.39 -4.41
C THR A 105 19.95 -2.59 -5.35
N MET A 106 18.76 -3.17 -5.56
CA MET A 106 18.59 -4.25 -6.54
C MET A 106 18.81 -3.79 -7.98
N LEU A 107 18.48 -2.53 -8.29
CA LEU A 107 18.77 -1.93 -9.59
C LEU A 107 20.28 -1.88 -9.88
N LEU A 108 21.10 -1.53 -8.87
CA LEU A 108 22.55 -1.58 -8.97
C LEU A 108 23.12 -3.01 -9.10
N VAL A 109 22.46 -4.00 -8.47
CA VAL A 109 22.89 -5.41 -8.55
C VAL A 109 22.55 -6.04 -9.90
N GLN A 110 21.62 -5.49 -10.68
CA GLN A 110 21.35 -5.95 -12.06
C GLN A 110 22.37 -5.45 -13.09
N GLU A 111 23.24 -4.48 -12.74
CA GLU A 111 24.33 -3.97 -13.59
C GLU A 111 25.70 -4.63 -13.30
N GLN A 112 25.73 -5.90 -12.87
CA GLN A 112 26.99 -6.63 -12.65
C GLN A 112 27.02 -8.04 -13.24
#